data_AF-A0A6C0UKY0-F1
#
_entry.id   AF-A0A6C0UKY0-F1
#
_cell.length_a   1.000
_cell.length_b   1.000
_cell.length_c   1.000
_cell.angle_alpha   90.00
_cell.angle_beta   90.00
_cell.angle_gamma   90.00
#
_symmetry.space_group_name_H-M   'P 1'
#
loop_
_entity.id
_entity.type
_entity.pdbx_description
1 polymer ?
#
loop_
_entity_poly.entity_id
_entity_poly.type
_entity_poly.pdbx_seq_one_letter_code
_entity_poly.pdbx_strand_id
1 'polypeptide(L)' 'MDVLFVDGLYLLGKVFQEDDDHAGPDRLRREIESIDADRTVLLNISEHWHKTAATEFATEAGDYEVWSDFDTLQVGDRG' A
#
# COMPACT_ATOMS: atom_id res chain seq x y z
N MET A 1 -15.11 5.73 11.76
CA MET A 1 -13.71 5.29 11.66
C MET A 1 -13.63 4.50 10.39
N ASP A 2 -13.23 5.19 9.33
CA ASP A 2 -13.19 4.65 7.99
C ASP A 2 -11.73 4.33 7.64
N VAL A 3 -11.47 3.08 7.30
CA VAL A 3 -10.13 2.58 6.94
C VAL A 3 -10.11 2.28 5.46
N LEU A 4 -9.22 2.94 4.73
CA LEU A 4 -8.97 2.67 3.32
C LEU A 4 -7.81 1.68 3.20
N PHE A 5 -8.02 0.60 2.45
CA PHE A 5 -6.97 -0.36 2.11
C PHE A 5 -6.53 -0.14 0.66
N VAL A 6 -5.22 -0.04 0.46
CA VAL A 6 -4.59 0.24 -0.83
C VAL A 6 -3.51 -0.78 -1.09
N ASP A 7 -3.38 -1.27 -2.33
CA ASP A 7 -2.21 -2.07 -2.69
C ASP A 7 -0.97 -1.17 -2.70
N GLY A 8 -0.03 -1.44 -1.78
CA GLY A 8 1.14 -0.60 -1.58
C GLY A 8 2.14 -0.68 -2.73
N LEU A 9 2.21 -1.81 -3.44
CA LEU A 9 3.10 -1.93 -4.60
C LEU A 9 2.63 -1.03 -5.75
N TYR A 10 1.31 -0.82 -5.83
CA TYR A 10 0.69 0.04 -6.82
C TYR A 10 1.02 1.52 -6.55
N LEU A 11 0.80 1.94 -5.31
CA LEU A 11 1.08 3.30 -4.86
C LEU A 11 2.54 3.72 -4.99
N LEU A 12 3.45 2.75 -4.96
CA LEU A 12 4.90 2.96 -5.00
C LEU A 12 5.49 2.71 -6.39
N GLY A 13 4.63 2.47 -7.40
CA GLY A 13 5.04 2.30 -8.80
C GLY A 13 5.96 1.09 -9.03
N LYS A 14 5.81 0.02 -8.24
CA LYS A 14 6.70 -1.16 -8.33
C LYS A 14 6.22 -2.24 -9.29
N VAL A 15 4.95 -2.22 -9.72
CA VAL A 15 4.34 -3.34 -10.47
C VAL A 15 3.87 -2.98 -11.89
N PHE A 16 3.77 -1.70 -12.25
CA PHE A 16 3.29 -1.30 -13.59
C PHE A 16 3.79 0.09 -13.99
N GLN A 17 3.76 0.33 -15.29
CA GLN A 17 3.97 1.65 -15.90
C GLN A 17 2.60 2.29 -16.12
N GLU A 18 2.50 3.59 -15.92
CA GLU A 18 1.27 4.36 -16.13
C GLU A 18 0.81 4.23 -17.59
N ASP A 19 -0.45 3.86 -17.79
CA ASP A 19 -1.10 3.74 -19.09
C ASP A 19 -2.57 4.21 -19.00
N ASP A 20 -3.33 4.08 -20.09
CA ASP A 20 -4.70 4.58 -20.16
C ASP A 20 -5.67 3.87 -19.19
N ASP A 21 -5.36 2.64 -18.79
CA ASP A 21 -6.19 1.80 -17.92
C ASP A 21 -5.68 1.76 -16.46
N HIS A 22 -4.43 2.16 -16.21
CA HIS A 22 -3.79 2.10 -14.90
C HIS A 22 -3.34 3.49 -14.43
N ALA A 23 -3.88 3.92 -13.29
CA ALA A 23 -3.42 5.12 -12.62
C ALA A 23 -1.96 4.95 -12.17
N GLY A 24 -1.08 5.87 -12.59
CA GLY A 24 0.26 5.97 -12.03
C GLY A 24 0.24 6.34 -10.55
N PRO A 25 1.38 6.18 -9.85
CA PRO A 25 1.47 6.38 -8.40
C PRO A 25 1.01 7.77 -7.95
N ASP A 26 1.33 8.82 -8.71
CA ASP A 26 0.92 10.19 -8.39
C ASP A 26 -0.59 10.42 -8.53
N ARG A 27 -1.22 9.83 -9.55
CA ARG A 27 -2.67 9.90 -9.73
C ARG A 27 -3.38 9.14 -8.62
N LEU A 28 -2.90 7.93 -8.30
CA LEU A 28 -3.46 7.11 -7.23
C LEU A 28 -3.38 7.81 -5.87
N ARG A 29 -2.27 8.51 -5.55
CA ARG A 29 -2.14 9.33 -4.34
C ARG A 29 -3.22 10.40 -4.24
N ARG A 30 -3.46 11.15 -5.33
CA ARG A 30 -4.52 12.19 -5.34
C ARG A 30 -5.92 11.60 -5.16
N GLU A 31 -6.17 10.43 -5.74
CA GLU A 31 -7.45 9.73 -5.57
C GLU A 31 -7.62 9.27 -4.10
N ILE A 32 -6.56 8.75 -3.47
CA ILE A 32 -6.55 8.41 -2.03
C ILE A 32 -6.79 9.64 -1.16
N GLU A 33 -6.09 10.75 -1.41
CA GLU A 33 -6.26 12.01 -0.68
C GLU A 33 -7.68 12.60 -0.84
N SER A 34 -8.37 12.28 -1.95
CA SER A 34 -9.75 12.68 -2.16
C SER A 34 -10.76 11.83 -1.37
N ILE A 35 -10.34 10.66 -0.89
CA ILE A 35 -11.11 9.80 -0.01
C ILE A 35 -10.83 10.28 1.42
N ASP A 36 -11.84 10.84 2.08
CA ASP A 36 -11.78 11.33 3.46
C ASP A 36 -11.75 10.17 4.48
N ALA A 37 -10.73 9.31 4.39
CA ALA A 37 -10.53 8.19 5.30
C ALA A 37 -9.71 8.60 6.52
N ASP A 38 -10.13 8.17 7.71
CA ASP A 38 -9.41 8.42 8.96
C ASP A 38 -8.03 7.74 8.98
N ARG A 39 -7.91 6.59 8.28
CA ARG A 39 -6.70 5.78 8.18
C ARG A 39 -6.56 5.19 6.79
N THR A 40 -5.35 5.19 6.25
CA THR A 40 -5.03 4.50 5.00
C THR A 40 -3.93 3.48 5.24
N VAL A 41 -4.18 2.23 4.84
CA VAL A 41 -3.32 1.07 5.05
C VAL A 41 -2.84 0.55 3.70
N LEU A 42 -1.52 0.42 3.53
CA LEU A 42 -0.88 -0.20 2.38
C LEU A 42 -0.69 -1.70 2.63
N LEU A 43 -1.20 -2.53 1.71
CA LEU A 43 -1.11 -3.99 1.75
C LEU A 43 -0.18 -4.54 0.65
N ASN A 44 0.09 -5.85 0.68
CA ASN A 44 0.79 -6.59 -0.39
C ASN A 44 2.26 -6.18 -0.60
N ILE A 45 2.93 -5.64 0.43
CA ILE A 45 4.34 -5.27 0.34
C ILE A 45 5.18 -6.51 0.70
N SER A 46 5.82 -7.16 -0.30
CA SER A 46 6.55 -8.43 -0.03
C SER A 46 7.90 -8.21 0.66
N GLU A 47 8.30 -9.12 1.57
CA GLU A 47 9.53 -9.02 2.38
C GLU A 47 10.83 -8.90 1.55
N HIS A 48 10.86 -9.42 0.32
CA HIS A 48 12.05 -9.32 -0.56
C HIS A 48 12.38 -7.88 -0.97
N TRP A 49 11.37 -6.99 -0.94
CA TRP A 49 11.58 -5.55 -1.02
C TRP A 49 11.94 -4.99 0.35
N HIS A 50 11.38 -5.48 1.46
CA HIS A 50 11.57 -4.91 2.81
C HIS A 50 13.01 -4.86 3.34
N LYS A 51 13.91 -5.82 3.12
CA LYS A 51 15.20 -5.78 3.86
C LYS A 51 16.12 -4.61 3.49
N THR A 52 16.01 -4.11 2.26
CA THR A 52 16.71 -2.89 1.82
C THR A 52 15.73 -1.75 1.60
N ALA A 53 14.53 -2.06 1.10
CA ALA A 53 13.53 -1.07 0.80
C ALA A 53 12.64 -0.71 1.99
N ALA A 54 12.60 -1.38 3.15
CA ALA A 54 11.69 -0.96 4.25
C ALA A 54 11.98 0.44 4.77
N THR A 55 13.26 0.85 4.81
CA THR A 55 13.62 2.24 5.18
C THR A 55 13.25 3.23 4.07
N GLU A 56 13.47 2.86 2.80
CA GLU A 56 13.09 3.65 1.63
C GLU A 56 11.55 3.76 1.52
N PHE A 57 10.84 2.68 1.80
CA PHE A 57 9.39 2.56 1.86
C PHE A 57 8.83 3.34 3.03
N ALA A 58 9.41 3.29 4.22
CA ALA A 58 8.96 4.13 5.34
C ALA A 58 9.11 5.63 5.01
N THR A 59 10.10 5.98 4.19
CA THR A 59 10.28 7.34 3.69
C THR A 59 9.25 7.67 2.59
N GLU A 60 9.00 6.75 1.65
CA GLU A 60 8.07 6.93 0.52
C GLU A 60 6.58 6.81 0.90
N ALA A 61 6.27 6.05 1.94
CA ALA A 61 4.92 5.81 2.46
C ALA A 61 4.43 6.96 3.33
N GLY A 62 5.30 7.86 3.81
CA GLY A 62 4.88 9.06 4.54
C GLY A 62 3.93 8.73 5.71
N ASP A 63 2.68 9.21 5.61
CA ASP A 63 1.65 9.06 6.64
C ASP A 63 0.83 7.75 6.55
N TYR A 64 1.15 6.86 5.59
CA TYR A 64 0.43 5.60 5.43
C TYR A 64 0.88 4.53 6.43
N GLU A 65 -0.07 3.74 6.92
CA GLU A 65 0.21 2.56 7.72
C GLU A 65 0.55 1.38 6.79
N VAL A 66 1.63 0.64 7.05
CA VAL A 66 2.07 -0.45 6.16
C VAL A 66 1.86 -1.80 6.81
N TRP A 67 1.08 -2.66 6.17
CA TRP A 67 0.82 -4.04 6.59
C TRP A 67 1.41 -5.00 5.55
N SER A 68 2.37 -5.83 5.97
CA SER A 68 2.97 -6.85 5.10
C SER A 68 2.33 -8.22 5.32
N ASP A 69 2.17 -8.96 4.22
CA ASP A 69 1.49 -10.26 4.17
C ASP A 69 2.10 -11.34 5.09
N PHE A 70 3.30 -11.13 5.63
CA PHE A 70 3.96 -12.12 6.48
C PHE A 70 3.65 -11.98 7.98
N ASP A 71 3.23 -10.80 8.45
CA ASP A 71 2.91 -10.59 9.87
C ASP A 71 1.40 -10.54 10.16
N THR A 72 0.53 -10.34 9.16
CA THR A 72 -0.88 -9.99 9.42
C THR A 72 -1.98 -10.82 8.75
N LEU A 73 -1.67 -12.00 8.17
CA LEU A 73 -2.72 -12.93 7.74
C LEU A 73 -2.59 -14.34 8.34
N GLN A 74 -2.94 -14.46 9.63
CA GLN A 74 -3.71 -15.62 10.08
C GLN A 74 -5.20 -15.27 10.00
N VAL A 75 -5.81 -15.52 8.84
CA VAL A 75 -7.26 -15.70 8.80
C VAL A 75 -7.52 -17.03 9.49
N GLY A 76 -7.91 -16.96 10.76
CA GLY A 76 -8.15 -18.13 11.61
C GLY A 76 -9.10 -19.15 10.99
N ASP A 77 -8.86 -20.41 11.34
CA ASP A 77 -9.63 -21.59 10.94
C ASP A 77 -11.14 -21.33 10.94
N ARG A 78 -11.78 -21.56 9.80
CA ARG A 78 -13.22 -21.78 9.75
C ARG A 78 -13.52 -23.22 10.17
N GLY A 79 -13.54 -23.45 11.49
CA GLY A 79 -14.23 -24.58 12.13
C GLY A 79 -13.55 -25.94 12.05
#